data_AF-A0A7R9THN2-F1
#
_entry.id   AF-A0A7R9THN2-F1
#
_cell.length_a   1.000
_cell.length_b   1.000
_cell.length_c   1.000
_cell.angle_alpha   90.00
_cell.angle_beta   90.00
_cell.angle_gamma   90.00
#
_symmetry.space_group_name_H-M   'P 1'
#
loop_
_entity.id
_entity.type
_entity.pdbx_description
1 polymer ?
#
loop_
_entity_poly.entity_id
_entity_poly.type
_entity_poly.pdbx_seq_one_letter_code
_entity_poly.pdbx_strand_id
1 'polypeptide(L)'
;GVMPIRRTASIGGHSPGSGHETPAEEGSSPAGSRRVSRQSSRSNLGAADGPDEARGNKVVPEVEETAQSRSISKIIKTLPLKSCYVFTLENPIRRRLIRVVYSKSFDRVIMLTIMLNCVFLAMDSNAPDFDETDRGKAVNVGEYVFLAVFGVEMLMKIVAMGFVYGENSYLRDAWNRLDFAVVILGVMSTLNLGNFSALRTVRVLRPLRSITIIPSMRNLVVTLLKSMPLLLDVCVLVGFLFFLFGLVGVQLFAGTLDYRCATLDNPNAGCSLCGTRGDATVFAGCDDGCTLPSSPRWTVDDDLVCGGPRVSAYPERGGTPAGFMCPEGSYCLEQDSPNFGITNFDHILYAWLTIFQCISLEGWTDVMYYLQAAVSPWVWIYFVILIVLGSFFAVNLALAVLYVAFVTEREDNEEREERAEEAAEQKRKDAGEGPPPREPTDLKVKYSSEHEFQKATLLEIDDMIAQARGGGGASGGG
;
A
#
# COMPACT_ATOMS: atom_id res chain seq x y z
N GLY A 1 -16.62 30.04 -21.05
CA GLY A 1 -16.62 31.46 -20.65
C GLY A 1 -15.73 31.62 -19.44
N VAL A 2 -14.60 32.33 -19.61
CA VAL A 2 -13.58 32.60 -18.60
C VAL A 2 -13.84 33.99 -18.01
N MET A 3 -13.75 34.16 -16.68
CA MET A 3 -13.48 35.46 -16.05
C MET A 3 -13.11 35.32 -14.54
N PRO A 4 -12.44 36.32 -13.90
CA PRO A 4 -11.06 36.15 -13.45
C PRO A 4 -10.76 36.65 -12.02
N ILE A 5 -9.47 36.53 -11.66
CA ILE A 5 -8.78 37.05 -10.46
C ILE A 5 -8.83 38.58 -10.38
N ARG A 6 -9.00 39.14 -9.17
CA ARG A 6 -8.61 40.52 -8.82
C ARG A 6 -7.92 40.59 -7.44
N ARG A 7 -6.66 41.07 -7.44
CA ARG A 7 -5.97 41.67 -6.29
C ARG A 7 -6.26 43.16 -6.23
N THR A 8 -6.38 43.72 -5.04
CA THR A 8 -6.04 45.13 -4.73
C THR A 8 -5.48 45.23 -3.31
N ALA A 9 -4.39 45.99 -3.20
CA ALA A 9 -3.67 46.39 -1.98
C ALA A 9 -4.03 47.83 -1.59
N SER A 10 -3.75 48.25 -0.34
CA SER A 10 -3.37 49.61 0.12
C SER A 10 -3.61 49.77 1.65
N ILE A 11 -2.90 50.52 2.53
CA ILE A 11 -1.64 51.29 2.63
C ILE A 11 -1.45 51.66 4.13
N GLY A 12 -0.18 51.85 4.56
CA GLY A 12 0.23 52.86 5.56
C GLY A 12 0.78 52.32 6.89
N GLY A 13 1.98 52.63 7.40
CA GLY A 13 3.10 53.48 6.97
C GLY A 13 3.74 54.12 8.21
N HIS A 14 5.06 53.97 8.43
CA HIS A 14 5.98 54.98 9.01
C HIS A 14 7.44 54.46 9.06
N SER A 15 8.38 55.37 8.82
CA SER A 15 9.86 55.27 8.77
C SER A 15 10.41 56.53 9.49
N PRO A 16 11.72 56.90 9.58
CA PRO A 16 12.96 56.27 9.07
C PRO A 16 14.20 56.39 10.01
N GLY A 17 15.39 55.96 9.52
CA GLY A 17 16.72 56.44 9.94
C GLY A 17 17.82 55.36 9.90
N SER A 18 18.49 55.14 8.75
CA SER A 18 19.88 55.58 8.41
C SER A 18 20.99 55.04 9.34
N GLY A 19 22.12 54.45 8.92
CA GLY A 19 22.74 54.18 7.62
C GLY A 19 24.19 53.69 7.85
N HIS A 20 24.70 52.94 6.87
CA HIS A 20 26.11 52.72 6.45
C HIS A 20 27.24 52.20 7.38
N GLU A 21 27.86 51.13 6.87
CA GLU A 21 29.30 50.88 6.65
C GLU A 21 30.20 50.09 7.63
N THR A 22 30.79 49.04 7.03
CA THR A 22 31.95 48.18 7.34
C THR A 22 33.31 48.92 7.30
N PRO A 23 34.50 48.28 7.45
CA PRO A 23 34.95 47.13 8.28
C PRO A 23 36.33 47.35 8.97
N ALA A 24 36.76 46.33 9.74
CA ALA A 24 38.13 45.79 9.88
C ALA A 24 39.25 46.50 10.69
N GLU A 25 39.92 45.62 11.45
CA GLU A 25 41.34 45.52 11.83
C GLU A 25 41.94 46.16 13.10
N GLU A 26 42.60 45.24 13.82
CA GLU A 26 43.84 45.31 14.61
C GLU A 26 43.99 46.26 15.81
N GLY A 27 44.54 45.68 16.89
CA GLY A 27 45.54 46.39 17.69
C GLY A 27 45.40 46.34 19.20
N SER A 28 46.22 45.48 19.81
CA SER A 28 46.98 45.75 21.05
C SER A 28 46.24 45.94 22.40
N SER A 29 46.44 44.93 23.25
CA SER A 29 46.54 44.99 24.72
C SER A 29 47.61 46.02 25.17
N PRO A 30 47.68 46.49 26.45
CA PRO A 30 48.12 45.59 27.54
C PRO A 30 47.68 45.90 29.01
N ALA A 31 47.89 44.87 29.83
CA ALA A 31 48.48 44.86 31.19
C ALA A 31 47.60 45.01 32.46
N GLY A 32 47.83 44.07 33.39
CA GLY A 32 47.57 44.16 34.84
C GLY A 32 47.11 42.84 35.49
N SER A 33 47.92 41.77 35.55
CA SER A 33 48.85 41.38 36.66
C SER A 33 48.13 41.03 37.98
N ARG A 34 48.08 39.78 38.48
CA ARG A 34 49.10 38.96 39.20
C ARG A 34 48.39 37.68 39.74
N ARG A 35 48.95 36.53 40.12
CA ARG A 35 50.25 35.81 40.11
C ARG A 35 49.93 34.37 40.67
N VAL A 36 50.36 33.27 40.03
CA VAL A 36 51.57 32.41 40.32
C VAL A 36 51.31 31.36 41.43
N SER A 37 51.62 30.05 41.29
CA SER A 37 52.94 29.45 40.99
C SER A 37 52.95 28.02 40.39
N ARG A 38 53.97 27.79 39.54
CA ARG A 38 54.58 26.52 39.13
C ARG A 38 55.60 26.04 40.19
N GLN A 39 55.94 24.75 40.20
CA GLN A 39 57.34 24.34 40.05
C GLN A 39 57.55 22.85 39.68
N SER A 40 58.52 22.66 38.78
CA SER A 40 59.25 21.43 38.48
C SER A 40 60.67 21.64 39.00
N SER A 41 61.29 20.60 39.57
CA SER A 41 62.71 20.59 39.94
C SER A 41 63.34 19.24 39.62
N ARG A 42 64.58 19.28 39.11
CA ARG A 42 65.47 18.17 38.76
C ARG A 42 66.82 18.39 39.46
N SER A 43 67.38 17.35 40.08
CA SER A 43 68.78 17.19 40.57
C SER A 43 68.85 15.84 41.33
N ASN A 44 69.90 15.04 41.49
CA ASN A 44 71.21 14.77 40.87
C ASN A 44 71.81 13.55 41.66
N LEU A 45 72.61 12.68 41.01
CA LEU A 45 73.69 11.78 41.53
C LEU A 45 73.46 10.73 42.67
N GLY A 46 73.92 9.48 42.41
CA GLY A 46 74.81 8.73 43.35
C GLY A 46 74.53 7.25 43.71
N ALA A 47 75.35 6.33 43.14
CA ALA A 47 75.93 5.08 43.70
C ALA A 47 75.13 3.73 43.85
N ALA A 48 75.74 2.67 43.27
CA ALA A 48 75.95 1.23 43.62
C ALA A 48 74.97 0.50 44.59
N ASP A 49 74.57 -0.77 44.49
CA ASP A 49 75.21 -2.04 44.06
C ASP A 49 74.13 -3.16 43.94
N GLY A 50 74.38 -4.20 43.12
CA GLY A 50 73.95 -5.60 43.36
C GLY A 50 72.53 -6.09 42.95
N PRO A 51 72.36 -7.38 42.56
CA PRO A 51 71.29 -7.84 41.66
C PRO A 51 70.16 -8.63 42.36
N ASP A 52 68.98 -8.70 41.75
CA ASP A 52 68.09 -9.85 41.92
C ASP A 52 67.14 -10.03 40.72
N GLU A 53 67.09 -11.28 40.25
CA GLU A 53 66.26 -11.79 39.16
C GLU A 53 64.77 -11.74 39.51
N ALA A 54 63.94 -11.23 38.59
CA ALA A 54 62.56 -11.69 38.45
C ALA A 54 62.05 -11.45 37.03
N ARG A 55 61.94 -12.53 36.27
CA ARG A 55 61.45 -12.62 34.90
C ARG A 55 59.93 -12.38 34.87
N GLY A 56 59.51 -11.14 34.61
CA GLY A 56 58.11 -10.76 34.43
C GLY A 56 57.66 -10.79 32.97
N ASN A 57 56.62 -11.59 32.68
CA ASN A 57 55.89 -11.67 31.41
C ASN A 57 55.58 -10.28 30.83
N LYS A 58 55.96 -10.03 29.57
CA LYS A 58 55.43 -8.89 28.79
C LYS A 58 53.95 -9.13 28.48
N VAL A 59 53.07 -8.50 29.26
CA VAL A 59 51.66 -8.33 28.91
C VAL A 59 51.59 -7.33 27.75
N VAL A 60 51.16 -7.81 26.59
CA VAL A 60 50.78 -6.97 25.44
C VAL A 60 49.53 -6.17 25.86
N PRO A 61 49.45 -4.85 25.65
CA PRO A 61 48.29 -4.08 26.06
C PRO A 61 47.09 -4.45 25.19
N GLU A 62 46.04 -4.94 25.84
CA GLU A 62 44.73 -5.21 25.26
C GLU A 62 44.11 -3.89 24.80
N VAL A 63 44.00 -3.72 23.48
CA VAL A 63 43.38 -2.53 22.87
C VAL A 63 41.89 -2.53 23.22
N GLU A 64 41.47 -1.50 23.95
CA GLU A 64 40.08 -1.25 24.36
C GLU A 64 39.18 -1.08 23.12
N GLU A 65 38.64 -2.20 22.63
CA GLU A 65 37.79 -2.23 21.43
C GLU A 65 36.46 -1.50 21.70
N THR A 66 36.23 -0.36 21.05
CA THR A 66 34.97 0.39 21.12
C THR A 66 33.76 -0.51 20.84
N ALA A 67 32.61 -0.29 21.51
CA ALA A 67 31.41 -1.12 21.39
C ALA A 67 30.92 -1.33 19.93
N GLN A 68 31.17 -0.33 19.07
CA GLN A 68 30.89 -0.40 17.64
C GLN A 68 31.85 -1.35 16.89
N SER A 69 33.12 -1.41 17.28
CA SER A 69 34.11 -2.37 16.74
C SER A 69 33.72 -3.81 17.08
N ARG A 70 33.28 -4.08 18.32
CA ARG A 70 32.82 -5.41 18.73
C ARG A 70 31.59 -5.89 17.94
N SER A 71 30.63 -4.99 17.65
CA SER A 71 29.46 -5.29 16.84
C SER A 71 29.83 -5.61 15.38
N ILE A 72 30.72 -4.82 14.79
CA ILE A 72 31.20 -5.04 13.42
C ILE A 72 32.01 -6.34 13.31
N SER A 73 32.84 -6.66 14.31
CA SER A 73 33.60 -7.92 14.36
C SER A 73 32.70 -9.16 14.43
N LYS A 74 31.52 -9.07 15.06
CA LYS A 74 30.50 -10.13 15.01
C LYS A 74 29.87 -10.27 13.61
N ILE A 75 29.55 -9.15 12.96
CA ILE A 75 28.99 -9.14 11.60
C ILE A 75 30.00 -9.67 10.57
N ILE A 76 31.28 -9.33 10.69
CA ILE A 76 32.34 -9.83 9.80
C ILE A 76 32.42 -11.36 9.85
N LYS A 77 32.19 -11.98 11.00
CA LYS A 77 32.22 -13.44 11.17
C LYS A 77 31.06 -14.16 10.47
N THR A 78 29.93 -13.48 10.21
CA THR A 78 28.78 -14.06 9.54
C THR A 78 28.80 -13.88 8.01
N LEU A 79 29.74 -13.07 7.50
CA LEU A 79 29.87 -12.76 6.07
C LEU A 79 30.73 -13.79 5.33
N PRO A 80 30.46 -14.07 4.04
CA PRO A 80 31.25 -15.02 3.26
C PRO A 80 32.71 -14.58 3.10
N LEU A 81 33.63 -15.54 3.11
CA LEU A 81 35.09 -15.34 3.03
C LEU A 81 35.53 -14.54 1.79
N LYS A 82 34.83 -14.71 0.66
CA LYS A 82 35.08 -14.01 -0.60
C LYS A 82 33.79 -13.33 -1.10
N SER A 83 33.90 -12.08 -1.52
CA SER A 83 32.85 -11.33 -2.22
C SER A 83 33.22 -11.17 -3.70
N CYS A 84 32.26 -11.44 -4.60
CA CYS A 84 32.44 -11.42 -6.06
C CYS A 84 33.66 -12.21 -6.58
N TYR A 85 34.07 -13.27 -5.88
CA TYR A 85 35.29 -14.05 -6.15
C TYR A 85 36.63 -13.30 -6.11
N VAL A 86 36.63 -11.98 -5.91
CA VAL A 86 37.83 -11.12 -5.97
C VAL A 86 38.17 -10.50 -4.60
N PHE A 87 37.18 -10.21 -3.76
CA PHE A 87 37.39 -9.48 -2.50
C PHE A 87 37.38 -10.41 -1.28
N THR A 88 38.55 -10.73 -0.76
CA THR A 88 38.70 -11.40 0.55
C THR A 88 38.34 -10.45 1.71
N LEU A 89 37.96 -11.01 2.86
CA LEU A 89 37.62 -10.23 4.07
C LEU A 89 38.76 -9.32 4.56
N GLU A 90 40.01 -9.66 4.21
CA GLU A 90 41.21 -8.89 4.57
C GLU A 90 41.43 -7.65 3.68
N ASN A 91 40.74 -7.54 2.54
CA ASN A 91 40.91 -6.40 1.65
C ASN A 91 40.46 -5.10 2.35
N PRO A 92 41.32 -4.06 2.41
CA PRO A 92 41.01 -2.81 3.11
C PRO A 92 39.77 -2.10 2.55
N ILE A 93 39.49 -2.26 1.25
CA ILE A 93 38.32 -1.68 0.58
C ILE A 93 37.03 -2.33 1.12
N ARG A 94 36.99 -3.67 1.14
CA ARG A 94 35.83 -4.41 1.67
C ARG A 94 35.60 -4.11 3.15
N ARG A 95 36.66 -4.07 3.96
CA ARG A 95 36.57 -3.77 5.39
C ARG A 95 36.05 -2.35 5.66
N ARG A 96 36.46 -1.37 4.84
CA ARG A 96 35.94 0.01 4.94
C ARG A 96 34.48 0.07 4.50
N LEU A 97 34.10 -0.61 3.42
CA LEU A 97 32.72 -0.68 2.93
C LEU A 97 31.77 -1.35 3.93
N ILE A 98 32.18 -2.43 4.58
CA ILE A 98 31.39 -3.05 5.67
C ILE A 98 31.12 -2.02 6.78
N ARG A 99 32.13 -1.23 7.18
CA ARG A 99 31.94 -0.20 8.20
C ARG A 99 30.96 0.89 7.76
N VAL A 100 30.96 1.26 6.48
CA VAL A 100 30.07 2.28 5.92
C VAL A 100 28.64 1.75 5.81
N VAL A 101 28.45 0.59 5.18
CA VAL A 101 27.13 -0.01 4.89
C VAL A 101 26.36 -0.31 6.18
N TYR A 102 27.01 -0.80 7.23
CA TYR A 102 26.37 -1.10 8.52
C TYR A 102 26.33 0.11 9.47
N SER A 103 26.62 1.32 8.99
CA SER A 103 26.55 2.53 9.83
C SER A 103 25.15 3.14 9.83
N LYS A 104 24.65 3.58 10.99
CA LYS A 104 23.36 4.27 11.11
C LYS A 104 23.29 5.57 10.29
N SER A 105 24.43 6.19 10.00
CA SER A 105 24.48 7.39 9.15
C SER A 105 24.20 7.07 7.69
N PHE A 106 24.66 5.91 7.21
CA PHE A 106 24.38 5.46 5.85
C PHE A 106 22.88 5.25 5.65
N ASP A 107 22.22 4.53 6.56
CA ASP A 107 20.77 4.30 6.51
C ASP A 107 20.00 5.64 6.54
N ARG A 108 20.41 6.60 7.37
CA ARG A 108 19.79 7.95 7.42
C ARG A 108 19.93 8.71 6.10
N VAL A 109 21.10 8.68 5.45
CA VAL A 109 21.32 9.36 4.17
C VAL A 109 20.45 8.74 3.08
N ILE A 110 20.37 7.41 3.04
CA ILE A 110 19.52 6.71 2.09
C ILE A 110 18.05 7.02 2.34
N MET A 111 17.60 7.03 3.59
CA MET A 111 16.21 7.40 3.92
C MET A 111 15.87 8.82 3.50
N LEU A 112 16.76 9.78 3.75
CA LEU A 112 16.57 11.16 3.29
C LEU A 112 16.51 11.23 1.76
N THR A 113 17.33 10.44 1.07
CA THR A 113 17.34 10.35 -0.39
C THR A 113 16.02 9.80 -0.93
N ILE A 114 15.47 8.76 -0.30
CA ILE A 114 14.15 8.21 -0.67
C ILE A 114 13.06 9.26 -0.45
N MET A 115 13.04 9.94 0.69
CA MET A 115 12.06 10.99 0.97
C MET A 115 12.14 12.13 -0.06
N LEU A 116 13.36 12.57 -0.41
CA LEU A 116 13.56 13.57 -1.44
C LEU A 116 13.10 13.06 -2.82
N ASN A 117 13.35 11.79 -3.14
CA ASN A 117 12.85 11.18 -4.36
C ASN A 117 11.31 11.14 -4.40
N CYS A 118 10.63 10.85 -3.28
CA CYS A 118 9.17 10.93 -3.19
C CYS A 118 8.64 12.34 -3.49
N VAL A 119 9.33 13.40 -3.04
CA VAL A 119 8.96 14.79 -3.36
C VAL A 119 9.08 15.04 -4.86
N PHE A 120 10.12 14.55 -5.52
CA PHE A 120 10.28 14.67 -6.97
C PHE A 120 9.20 13.91 -7.74
N LEU A 121 8.82 12.72 -7.26
CA LEU A 121 7.69 11.96 -7.82
C LEU A 121 6.36 12.68 -7.65
N ALA A 122 6.16 13.39 -6.53
CA ALA A 122 4.94 14.17 -6.29
C ALA A 122 4.88 15.46 -7.13
N MET A 123 6.02 16.00 -7.56
CA MET A 123 6.10 17.16 -8.45
C MET A 123 5.96 16.81 -9.93
N ASP A 124 6.10 15.53 -10.26
CA ASP A 124 6.01 15.02 -11.63
C ASP A 124 4.59 15.15 -12.19
N SER A 125 4.47 15.43 -13.48
CA SER A 125 3.18 15.69 -14.13
C SER A 125 3.17 15.17 -15.56
N ASN A 126 2.04 14.57 -15.96
CA ASN A 126 1.78 14.16 -17.35
C ASN A 126 1.18 15.29 -18.19
N ALA A 127 1.25 16.54 -17.74
CA ALA A 127 0.77 17.67 -18.53
C ALA A 127 1.59 17.80 -19.83
N PRO A 128 0.96 18.16 -20.97
CA PRO A 128 1.68 18.44 -22.19
C PRO A 128 2.73 19.53 -21.94
N ASP A 129 3.92 19.36 -22.51
CA ASP A 129 5.09 20.25 -22.39
C ASP A 129 5.70 20.40 -20.98
N PHE A 130 5.30 19.56 -20.01
CA PHE A 130 5.88 19.59 -18.66
C PHE A 130 7.40 19.41 -18.66
N ASP A 131 7.92 18.53 -19.53
CA ASP A 131 9.35 18.24 -19.67
C ASP A 131 10.19 19.48 -20.08
N GLU A 132 9.57 20.46 -20.75
CA GLU A 132 10.26 21.68 -21.17
C GLU A 132 10.38 22.71 -20.05
N THR A 133 9.51 22.63 -19.05
CA THR A 133 9.52 23.51 -17.88
C THR A 133 10.77 23.28 -17.03
N ASP A 134 11.19 24.31 -16.28
CA ASP A 134 12.33 24.19 -15.35
C ASP A 134 12.10 23.10 -14.29
N ARG A 135 10.84 22.87 -13.92
CA ARG A 135 10.43 21.82 -12.99
C ARG A 135 10.58 20.43 -13.62
N GLY A 136 10.10 20.24 -14.85
CA GLY A 136 10.26 18.97 -15.58
C GLY A 136 11.74 18.62 -15.80
N LYS A 137 12.55 19.60 -16.19
CA LYS A 137 14.02 19.43 -16.30
C LYS A 137 14.66 19.03 -14.97
N ALA A 138 14.29 19.68 -13.86
CA ALA A 138 14.79 19.34 -12.54
C ALA A 138 14.38 17.92 -12.12
N VAL A 139 13.13 17.51 -12.39
CA VAL A 139 12.63 16.15 -12.14
C VAL A 139 13.46 15.13 -12.93
N ASN A 140 13.62 15.36 -14.24
CA ASN A 140 14.38 14.50 -15.14
C ASN A 140 15.84 14.33 -14.69
N VAL A 141 16.54 15.42 -14.33
CA VAL A 141 17.90 15.33 -13.77
C VAL A 141 17.90 14.59 -12.44
N GLY A 142 16.93 14.88 -11.57
CA GLY A 142 16.74 14.19 -10.29
C GLY A 142 16.64 12.68 -10.46
N GLU A 143 15.92 12.19 -11.47
CA GLU A 143 15.75 10.76 -11.72
C GLU A 143 17.07 10.01 -11.87
N TYR A 144 17.99 10.57 -12.67
CA TYR A 144 19.32 10.02 -12.90
C TYR A 144 20.18 10.10 -11.64
N VAL A 145 20.10 11.21 -10.89
CA VAL A 145 20.84 11.37 -9.63
C VAL A 145 20.40 10.34 -8.60
N PHE A 146 19.09 10.17 -8.39
CA PHE A 146 18.57 9.18 -7.43
C PHE A 146 18.90 7.75 -7.87
N LEU A 147 18.77 7.43 -9.16
CA LEU A 147 19.15 6.12 -9.69
C LEU A 147 20.64 5.83 -9.47
N ALA A 148 21.50 6.82 -9.68
CA ALA A 148 22.93 6.69 -9.43
C ALA A 148 23.24 6.46 -7.95
N VAL A 149 22.60 7.21 -7.04
CA VAL A 149 22.78 7.02 -5.59
C VAL A 149 22.36 5.61 -5.16
N PHE A 150 21.22 5.11 -5.64
CA PHE A 150 20.76 3.75 -5.34
C PHE A 150 21.63 2.67 -5.99
N GLY A 151 22.14 2.91 -7.20
CA GLY A 151 23.10 2.01 -7.85
C GLY A 151 24.42 1.93 -7.09
N VAL A 152 24.92 3.06 -6.58
CA VAL A 152 26.13 3.12 -5.75
C VAL A 152 25.92 2.38 -4.43
N GLU A 153 24.79 2.60 -3.75
CA GLU A 153 24.49 1.89 -2.51
C GLU A 153 24.31 0.38 -2.73
N MET A 154 23.65 -0.04 -3.81
CA MET A 154 23.59 -1.45 -4.21
C MET A 154 24.98 -2.04 -4.42
N LEU A 155 25.87 -1.35 -5.15
CA LEU A 155 27.23 -1.81 -5.40
C LEU A 155 28.04 -1.91 -4.09
N MET A 156 27.92 -0.92 -3.19
CA MET A 156 28.55 -0.96 -1.87
C MET A 156 28.09 -2.16 -1.04
N LYS A 157 26.78 -2.45 -1.03
CA LYS A 157 26.21 -3.62 -0.35
C LYS A 157 26.69 -4.94 -0.96
N ILE A 158 26.72 -5.07 -2.29
CA ILE A 158 27.22 -6.27 -2.98
C ILE A 158 28.69 -6.53 -2.62
N VAL A 159 29.55 -5.50 -2.63
CA VAL A 159 30.96 -5.66 -2.28
C VAL A 159 31.14 -6.02 -0.80
N ALA A 160 30.37 -5.42 0.11
CA ALA A 160 30.42 -5.72 1.54
C ALA A 160 29.93 -7.16 1.86
N MET A 161 28.75 -7.52 1.36
CA MET A 161 28.03 -8.75 1.73
C MET A 161 28.40 -9.96 0.88
N GLY A 162 28.83 -9.77 -0.36
CA GLY A 162 28.94 -10.83 -1.37
C GLY A 162 27.70 -10.90 -2.27
N PHE A 163 27.89 -11.38 -3.50
CA PHE A 163 26.84 -11.34 -4.52
C PHE A 163 25.81 -12.47 -4.36
N VAL A 164 26.20 -13.73 -4.58
CA VAL A 164 25.29 -14.90 -4.59
C VAL A 164 25.73 -16.01 -3.63
N TYR A 165 27.03 -16.25 -3.51
CA TYR A 165 27.58 -17.42 -2.81
C TYR A 165 27.90 -17.11 -1.34
N GLY A 166 27.09 -17.66 -0.43
CA GLY A 166 27.22 -17.52 1.03
C GLY A 166 25.86 -17.28 1.69
N GLU A 167 25.70 -17.72 2.94
CA GLU A 167 24.41 -17.65 3.65
C GLU A 167 23.91 -16.21 3.85
N ASN A 168 24.81 -15.24 4.03
CA ASN A 168 24.50 -13.82 4.19
C ASN A 168 24.88 -12.97 2.96
N SER A 169 24.70 -13.53 1.76
CA SER A 169 24.93 -12.81 0.50
C SER A 169 23.76 -11.88 0.14
N TYR A 170 24.06 -10.83 -0.63
CA TYR A 170 23.10 -9.79 -1.00
C TYR A 170 21.80 -10.34 -1.62
N LEU A 171 21.88 -11.23 -2.62
CA LEU A 171 20.70 -11.75 -3.32
C LEU A 171 19.90 -12.83 -2.55
N ARG A 172 20.41 -13.35 -1.43
CA ARG A 172 19.64 -14.29 -0.59
C ARG A 172 18.58 -13.59 0.24
N ASP A 173 18.83 -12.36 0.66
CA ASP A 173 17.85 -11.54 1.37
C ASP A 173 16.76 -11.05 0.40
N ALA A 174 15.49 -11.31 0.72
CA ALA A 174 14.36 -10.99 -0.15
C ALA A 174 14.19 -9.48 -0.38
N TRP A 175 14.57 -8.66 0.60
CA TRP A 175 14.44 -7.21 0.54
C TRP A 175 15.53 -6.59 -0.33
N ASN A 176 16.76 -7.09 -0.23
CA ASN A 176 17.83 -6.74 -1.15
C ASN A 176 17.53 -7.18 -2.61
N ARG A 177 16.77 -8.27 -2.83
CA ARG A 177 16.29 -8.63 -4.19
C ARG A 177 15.32 -7.60 -4.76
N LEU A 178 14.46 -7.02 -3.92
CA LEU A 178 13.56 -5.93 -4.33
C LEU A 178 14.37 -4.68 -4.71
N ASP A 179 15.34 -4.30 -3.89
CA ASP A 179 16.24 -3.17 -4.17
C ASP A 179 17.01 -3.38 -5.49
N PHE A 180 17.53 -4.59 -5.71
CA PHE A 180 18.19 -4.97 -6.96
C PHE A 180 17.26 -4.80 -8.17
N ALA A 181 16.04 -5.33 -8.09
CA ALA A 181 15.06 -5.22 -9.18
C ALA A 181 14.72 -3.76 -9.50
N VAL A 182 14.52 -2.91 -8.49
CA VAL A 182 14.22 -1.49 -8.67
C VAL A 182 15.36 -0.75 -9.39
N VAL A 183 16.61 -1.01 -9.00
CA VAL A 183 17.78 -0.38 -9.65
C VAL A 183 17.94 -0.89 -11.09
N ILE A 184 17.82 -2.20 -11.33
CA ILE A 184 17.98 -2.77 -12.69
C ILE A 184 16.87 -2.28 -13.62
N LEU A 185 15.60 -2.29 -13.18
CA LEU A 185 14.50 -1.76 -14.00
C LEU A 185 14.67 -0.26 -14.27
N GLY A 186 15.21 0.50 -13.32
CA GLY A 186 15.58 1.90 -13.50
C GLY A 186 16.65 2.11 -14.57
N VAL A 187 17.72 1.30 -14.55
CA VAL A 187 18.78 1.35 -15.57
C VAL A 187 18.27 0.89 -16.95
N MET A 188 17.45 -0.15 -17.01
CA MET A 188 16.83 -0.61 -18.26
C MET A 188 15.94 0.47 -18.89
N SER A 189 15.24 1.23 -18.06
CA SER A 189 14.42 2.38 -18.50
C SER A 189 15.27 3.48 -19.14
N THR A 190 16.44 3.82 -18.56
CA THR A 190 17.30 4.89 -19.10
C THR A 190 18.04 4.50 -20.38
N LEU A 191 18.34 3.22 -20.56
CA LEU A 191 19.02 2.71 -21.76
C LEU A 191 18.10 2.60 -22.99
N ASN A 192 16.80 2.94 -22.87
CA ASN A 192 15.82 2.88 -23.95
C ASN A 192 15.82 1.56 -24.74
N LEU A 193 16.03 0.42 -24.06
CA LEU A 193 16.08 -0.91 -24.68
C LEU A 193 14.69 -1.44 -25.14
N GLY A 194 13.69 -0.56 -25.26
CA GLY A 194 12.35 -0.84 -25.79
C GLY A 194 11.34 0.28 -25.49
N ASN A 195 10.16 0.23 -26.12
CA ASN A 195 9.09 1.21 -25.92
C ASN A 195 8.28 0.91 -24.64
N PHE A 196 8.95 0.95 -23.49
CA PHE A 196 8.35 0.60 -22.22
C PHE A 196 7.93 1.85 -21.43
N SER A 197 6.91 2.56 -21.92
CA SER A 197 6.31 3.67 -21.16
C SER A 197 5.90 3.22 -19.74
N ALA A 198 5.49 1.95 -19.59
CA ALA A 198 5.16 1.33 -18.30
C ALA A 198 6.35 1.20 -17.33
N LEU A 199 7.60 1.11 -17.82
CA LEU A 199 8.79 1.06 -16.94
C LEU A 199 9.04 2.40 -16.25
N ARG A 200 8.50 3.51 -16.77
CA ARG A 200 8.49 4.79 -16.04
C ARG A 200 7.66 4.65 -14.77
N THR A 201 6.49 4.00 -14.81
CA THR A 201 5.63 3.79 -13.63
C THR A 201 6.31 2.98 -12.52
N VAL A 202 7.23 2.08 -12.86
CA VAL A 202 8.01 1.29 -11.86
C VAL A 202 8.79 2.19 -10.90
N ARG A 203 9.13 3.43 -11.29
CA ARG A 203 9.78 4.40 -10.39
C ARG A 203 8.95 4.72 -9.15
N VAL A 204 7.62 4.55 -9.21
CA VAL A 204 6.68 4.74 -8.09
C VAL A 204 6.87 3.67 -7.00
N LEU A 205 7.58 2.57 -7.29
CA LEU A 205 7.91 1.54 -6.30
C LEU A 205 9.12 1.90 -5.43
N ARG A 206 9.92 2.92 -5.79
CA ARG A 206 11.10 3.36 -5.01
C ARG A 206 10.79 3.69 -3.53
N PRO A 207 9.64 4.31 -3.18
CA PRO A 207 9.25 4.51 -1.78
C PRO A 207 9.06 3.20 -1.00
N LEU A 208 8.73 2.07 -1.63
CA LEU A 208 8.63 0.77 -0.96
C LEU A 208 9.95 0.32 -0.34
N ARG A 209 11.07 0.83 -0.81
CA ARG A 209 12.38 0.61 -0.19
C ARG A 209 12.47 1.14 1.24
N SER A 210 11.64 2.10 1.64
CA SER A 210 11.55 2.51 3.05
C SER A 210 11.20 1.34 3.97
N ILE A 211 10.46 0.34 3.48
CA ILE A 211 10.11 -0.89 4.21
C ILE A 211 11.37 -1.71 4.51
N THR A 212 12.36 -1.73 3.61
CA THR A 212 13.60 -2.51 3.80
C THR A 212 14.51 -1.90 4.86
N ILE A 213 14.41 -0.59 5.06
CA ILE A 213 15.27 0.18 5.97
C ILE A 213 14.64 0.35 7.34
N ILE A 214 13.32 0.52 7.43
CA ILE A 214 12.58 0.67 8.70
C ILE A 214 12.16 -0.73 9.19
N PRO A 215 12.83 -1.30 10.21
CA PRO A 215 12.54 -2.67 10.64
C PRO A 215 11.10 -2.83 11.17
N SER A 216 10.54 -1.78 11.78
CA SER A 216 9.15 -1.78 12.25
C SER A 216 8.16 -1.97 11.10
N MET A 217 8.36 -1.29 9.96
CA MET A 217 7.49 -1.44 8.78
C MET A 217 7.66 -2.82 8.13
N ARG A 218 8.90 -3.32 8.06
CA ARG A 218 9.19 -4.68 7.60
C ARG A 218 8.42 -5.72 8.41
N ASN A 219 8.47 -5.62 9.74
CA ASN A 219 7.79 -6.57 10.61
C ASN A 219 6.28 -6.55 10.41
N LEU A 220 5.67 -5.36 10.32
CA LEU A 220 4.24 -5.21 10.02
C LEU A 220 3.86 -5.87 8.69
N VAL A 221 4.60 -5.60 7.61
CA VAL A 221 4.31 -6.19 6.29
C VAL A 221 4.48 -7.71 6.29
N VAL A 222 5.52 -8.23 6.95
CA VAL A 222 5.73 -9.69 7.06
C VAL A 222 4.61 -10.35 7.85
N THR A 223 4.16 -9.72 8.93
CA THR A 223 3.00 -10.16 9.71
C THR A 223 1.72 -10.19 8.86
N LEU A 224 1.43 -9.11 8.13
CA LEU A 224 0.27 -9.05 7.22
C LEU A 224 0.33 -10.12 6.11
N LEU A 225 1.52 -10.37 5.54
CA LEU A 225 1.68 -11.42 4.52
C LEU A 225 1.59 -12.83 5.11
N LYS A 226 1.88 -13.01 6.40
CA LYS A 226 1.68 -14.30 7.09
C LYS A 226 0.22 -14.58 7.38
N SER A 227 -0.63 -13.57 7.55
CA SER A 227 -2.07 -13.74 7.75
C SER A 227 -2.87 -13.88 6.45
N MET A 228 -2.32 -13.41 5.31
CA MET A 228 -2.90 -13.60 3.97
C MET A 228 -3.38 -15.02 3.63
N PRO A 229 -2.65 -16.12 3.88
CA PRO A 229 -3.13 -17.46 3.56
C PRO A 229 -4.46 -17.82 4.24
N LEU A 230 -4.72 -17.34 5.46
CA LEU A 230 -5.99 -17.58 6.13
C LEU A 230 -7.14 -16.82 5.43
N LEU A 231 -6.87 -15.61 4.93
CA LEU A 231 -7.85 -14.84 4.17
C LEU A 231 -8.12 -15.44 2.78
N LEU A 232 -7.14 -16.10 2.16
CA LEU A 232 -7.33 -16.72 0.84
C LEU A 232 -8.42 -17.79 0.86
N ASP A 233 -8.56 -18.56 1.94
CA ASP A 233 -9.63 -19.57 2.07
C ASP A 233 -11.02 -18.92 2.03
N VAL A 234 -11.18 -17.78 2.70
CA VAL A 234 -12.41 -16.97 2.67
C VAL A 234 -12.63 -16.40 1.27
N CYS A 235 -11.58 -15.85 0.63
CA CYS A 235 -11.67 -15.32 -0.73
C CYS A 235 -12.10 -16.39 -1.74
N VAL A 236 -11.65 -17.64 -1.59
CA VAL A 236 -12.08 -18.75 -2.45
C VAL A 236 -13.56 -19.06 -2.24
N LEU A 237 -14.04 -19.09 -0.99
CA LEU A 237 -15.45 -19.32 -0.71
C LEU A 237 -16.34 -18.19 -1.25
N VAL A 238 -15.93 -16.94 -1.07
CA VAL A 238 -16.63 -15.76 -1.61
C VAL A 238 -16.58 -15.76 -3.14
N GLY A 239 -15.45 -16.10 -3.75
CA GLY A 239 -15.32 -16.26 -5.20
C GLY A 239 -16.23 -17.36 -5.77
N PHE A 240 -16.41 -18.46 -5.04
CA PHE A 240 -17.38 -19.48 -5.40
C PHE A 240 -18.82 -18.96 -5.33
N LEU A 241 -19.16 -18.17 -4.31
CA LEU A 241 -20.47 -17.52 -4.21
C LEU A 241 -20.70 -16.55 -5.39
N PHE A 242 -19.69 -15.75 -5.76
CA PHE A 242 -19.75 -14.86 -6.93
C PHE A 242 -19.97 -15.65 -8.21
N PHE A 243 -19.34 -16.82 -8.34
CA PHE A 243 -19.58 -17.71 -9.47
C PHE A 243 -21.03 -18.17 -9.56
N LEU A 244 -21.62 -18.63 -8.45
CA LEU A 244 -23.00 -19.10 -8.43
C LEU A 244 -24.00 -17.99 -8.77
N PHE A 245 -23.91 -16.84 -8.09
CA PHE A 245 -24.80 -15.70 -8.38
C PHE A 245 -24.52 -15.08 -9.74
N GLY A 246 -23.28 -15.12 -10.22
CA GLY A 246 -22.88 -14.68 -11.54
C GLY A 246 -23.52 -15.52 -12.62
N LEU A 247 -23.52 -16.85 -12.50
CA LEU A 247 -24.23 -17.73 -13.43
C LEU A 247 -25.73 -17.45 -13.44
N VAL A 248 -26.36 -17.32 -12.26
CA VAL A 248 -27.78 -16.97 -12.18
C VAL A 248 -28.04 -15.59 -12.82
N GLY A 249 -27.21 -14.60 -12.53
CA GLY A 249 -27.33 -13.25 -13.09
C GLY A 249 -27.19 -13.23 -14.61
N VAL A 250 -26.20 -13.93 -15.16
CA VAL A 250 -26.02 -14.05 -16.62
C VAL A 250 -27.24 -14.70 -17.28
N GLN A 251 -27.76 -15.78 -16.70
CA GLN A 251 -28.93 -16.45 -17.28
C GLN A 251 -30.22 -15.62 -17.20
N LEU A 252 -30.33 -14.73 -16.22
CA LEU A 252 -31.52 -13.90 -16.03
C LEU A 252 -31.44 -12.55 -16.75
N PHE A 253 -30.23 -11.98 -16.89
CA PHE A 253 -30.04 -10.56 -17.18
C PHE A 253 -29.06 -10.26 -18.34
N ALA A 254 -28.49 -11.27 -19.00
CA ALA A 254 -27.60 -11.03 -20.14
C ALA A 254 -28.32 -10.25 -21.26
N GLY A 255 -27.67 -9.19 -21.75
CA GLY A 255 -28.14 -8.32 -22.82
C GLY A 255 -29.36 -7.47 -22.48
N THR A 256 -29.80 -7.43 -21.22
CA THR A 256 -30.99 -6.64 -20.84
C THR A 256 -30.65 -5.18 -20.53
N LEU A 257 -29.39 -4.89 -20.20
CA LEU A 257 -28.92 -3.54 -19.82
C LEU A 257 -28.43 -2.70 -21.01
N ASP A 258 -28.41 -3.27 -22.22
CA ASP A 258 -27.98 -2.59 -23.44
C ASP A 258 -29.08 -1.73 -24.08
N TYR A 259 -30.08 -1.28 -23.32
CA TYR A 259 -31.24 -0.55 -23.86
C TYR A 259 -31.51 0.76 -23.14
N ARG A 260 -31.62 1.86 -23.91
CA ARG A 260 -31.84 3.22 -23.41
C ARG A 260 -32.98 3.93 -24.10
N CYS A 261 -33.61 4.84 -23.36
CA CYS A 261 -34.56 5.74 -23.97
C CYS A 261 -33.83 6.83 -24.77
N ALA A 262 -34.28 7.05 -26.00
CA ALA A 262 -33.74 8.06 -26.89
C ALA A 262 -34.87 8.83 -27.58
N THR A 263 -34.67 10.13 -27.78
CA THR A 263 -35.60 10.99 -28.51
C THR A 263 -35.09 11.24 -29.91
N LEU A 264 -36.01 11.33 -30.88
CA LEU A 264 -35.67 11.58 -32.28
C LEU A 264 -35.65 13.09 -32.53
N ASP A 265 -34.49 13.64 -32.91
CA ASP A 265 -34.28 15.07 -33.12
C ASP A 265 -34.88 15.56 -34.45
N ASN A 266 -35.01 14.68 -35.44
CA ASN A 266 -35.44 15.01 -36.80
C ASN A 266 -36.64 14.18 -37.29
N PRO A 267 -37.78 14.17 -36.57
CA PRO A 267 -38.94 13.39 -36.98
C PRO A 267 -39.53 13.88 -38.30
N ASN A 268 -39.94 12.95 -39.15
CA ASN A 268 -40.83 13.26 -40.28
C ASN A 268 -42.21 13.73 -39.75
N ALA A 269 -43.01 14.39 -40.60
CA ALA A 269 -44.36 14.82 -40.23
C ALA A 269 -45.19 13.63 -39.69
N GLY A 270 -45.77 13.79 -38.49
CA GLY A 270 -46.55 12.75 -37.81
C GLY A 270 -45.74 11.79 -36.91
N CYS A 271 -44.41 11.89 -36.90
CA CYS A 271 -43.52 11.07 -36.07
C CYS A 271 -43.02 11.77 -34.80
N SER A 272 -43.38 13.04 -34.58
CA SER A 272 -42.87 13.86 -33.46
C SER A 272 -43.42 13.46 -32.09
N LEU A 273 -44.51 12.69 -32.05
CA LEU A 273 -45.18 12.24 -30.82
C LEU A 273 -45.15 10.71 -30.66
N CYS A 274 -44.37 10.02 -31.49
CA CYS A 274 -44.23 8.58 -31.42
C CYS A 274 -43.58 8.16 -30.09
N GLY A 275 -44.37 7.53 -29.22
CA GLY A 275 -43.96 6.98 -27.93
C GLY A 275 -45.20 6.66 -27.10
N THR A 276 -45.18 5.55 -26.34
CA THR A 276 -46.39 4.92 -25.77
C THR A 276 -47.24 5.88 -24.94
N ARG A 277 -48.30 6.45 -25.55
CA ARG A 277 -49.45 7.02 -24.81
C ARG A 277 -50.01 5.91 -23.93
N GLY A 278 -50.43 6.21 -22.71
CA GLY A 278 -50.74 5.27 -21.60
C GLY A 278 -51.81 4.17 -21.81
N ASP A 279 -52.04 3.68 -23.02
CA ASP A 279 -52.70 2.42 -23.33
C ASP A 279 -51.83 1.60 -24.30
N ALA A 280 -51.65 0.31 -23.97
CA ALA A 280 -50.70 -0.65 -24.53
C ALA A 280 -50.91 -1.05 -26.01
N THR A 281 -51.10 -0.08 -26.89
CA THR A 281 -51.14 -0.30 -28.34
C THR A 281 -49.87 0.24 -29.00
N VAL A 282 -49.39 -0.51 -29.99
CA VAL A 282 -48.10 -0.32 -30.70
C VAL A 282 -47.98 1.05 -31.40
N PHE A 283 -49.09 1.76 -31.55
CA PHE A 283 -49.20 3.06 -32.25
C PHE A 283 -49.59 4.22 -31.34
N ALA A 284 -49.64 4.01 -30.03
CA ALA A 284 -50.04 5.03 -29.08
C ALA A 284 -49.11 6.26 -29.20
N GLY A 285 -49.57 7.34 -29.84
CA GLY A 285 -48.82 8.60 -30.02
C GLY A 285 -48.30 8.89 -31.43
N CYS A 286 -48.26 7.92 -32.34
CA CYS A 286 -47.87 8.15 -33.74
C CYS A 286 -49.09 8.47 -34.63
N ASP A 287 -48.91 9.32 -35.65
CA ASP A 287 -49.87 9.38 -36.76
C ASP A 287 -49.77 8.11 -37.63
N ASP A 288 -50.91 7.65 -38.15
CA ASP A 288 -50.98 6.51 -39.07
C ASP A 288 -50.05 6.73 -40.28
N GLY A 289 -49.04 5.86 -40.44
CA GLY A 289 -48.09 5.95 -41.56
C GLY A 289 -46.78 6.71 -41.26
N CYS A 290 -46.44 6.93 -39.99
CA CYS A 290 -45.11 7.43 -39.61
C CYS A 290 -43.98 6.56 -40.20
N THR A 291 -43.07 7.18 -40.95
CA THR A 291 -41.83 6.57 -41.46
C THR A 291 -40.64 7.34 -40.91
N LEU A 292 -39.63 6.63 -40.42
CA LEU A 292 -38.41 7.26 -39.93
C LEU A 292 -37.67 7.98 -41.07
N PRO A 293 -36.99 9.10 -40.78
CA PRO A 293 -36.13 9.76 -41.77
C PRO A 293 -34.99 8.82 -42.20
N SER A 294 -34.45 9.03 -43.41
CA SER A 294 -33.35 8.22 -43.95
C SER A 294 -32.05 8.32 -43.14
N SER A 295 -31.89 9.36 -42.34
CA SER A 295 -30.78 9.57 -41.43
C SER A 295 -31.32 10.05 -40.07
N PRO A 296 -31.83 9.14 -39.22
CA PRO A 296 -32.38 9.51 -37.92
C PRO A 296 -31.27 9.99 -36.99
N ARG A 297 -31.54 11.07 -36.27
CA ARG A 297 -30.63 11.66 -35.28
C ARG A 297 -31.26 11.48 -33.89
N TRP A 298 -30.51 10.83 -33.01
CA TRP A 298 -30.99 10.45 -31.68
C TRP A 298 -30.28 11.25 -30.60
N THR A 299 -31.06 11.71 -29.61
CA THR A 299 -30.56 12.20 -28.34
C THR A 299 -30.88 11.14 -27.27
N VAL A 300 -29.85 10.45 -26.80
CA VAL A 300 -29.94 9.34 -25.82
C VAL A 300 -29.96 9.90 -24.40
N ASP A 301 -30.83 9.35 -23.55
CA ASP A 301 -30.81 9.58 -22.11
C ASP A 301 -30.00 8.45 -21.43
N ASP A 302 -28.79 8.77 -20.98
CA ASP A 302 -27.85 7.82 -20.38
C ASP A 302 -28.33 7.26 -19.03
N ASP A 303 -29.26 7.93 -18.35
CA ASP A 303 -29.73 7.53 -17.03
C ASP A 303 -30.94 6.59 -17.10
N LEU A 304 -31.66 6.58 -18.23
CA LEU A 304 -32.95 5.90 -18.34
C LEU A 304 -32.84 4.58 -19.13
N VAL A 305 -32.64 3.49 -18.38
CA VAL A 305 -32.72 2.12 -18.92
C VAL A 305 -34.18 1.78 -19.26
N CYS A 306 -34.38 1.09 -20.38
CA CYS A 306 -35.69 0.59 -20.79
C CYS A 306 -35.69 -0.92 -20.97
N GLY A 307 -36.88 -1.52 -20.94
CA GLY A 307 -37.10 -2.97 -20.89
C GLY A 307 -36.66 -3.81 -22.09
N GLY A 308 -35.90 -3.23 -23.03
CA GLY A 308 -35.56 -3.81 -24.32
C GLY A 308 -36.78 -4.34 -25.11
N PRO A 309 -36.56 -5.01 -26.25
CA PRO A 309 -37.63 -5.67 -26.98
C PRO A 309 -37.82 -7.10 -26.46
N ARG A 310 -39.07 -7.52 -26.24
CA ARG A 310 -39.47 -8.89 -26.63
C ARG A 310 -40.04 -8.96 -28.04
N VAL A 311 -40.58 -7.85 -28.56
CA VAL A 311 -40.94 -7.65 -29.99
C VAL A 311 -40.94 -6.14 -30.39
N SER A 312 -40.72 -5.21 -29.47
CA SER A 312 -41.14 -3.81 -29.62
C SER A 312 -39.96 -2.84 -29.71
N ALA A 313 -39.61 -2.43 -30.93
CA ALA A 313 -38.83 -1.20 -31.19
C ALA A 313 -39.13 -0.57 -32.57
N TYR A 314 -40.15 -1.05 -33.30
CA TYR A 314 -40.52 -0.50 -34.61
C TYR A 314 -42.04 -0.59 -34.82
N PRO A 315 -42.67 0.31 -35.63
CA PRO A 315 -44.12 0.39 -35.82
C PRO A 315 -44.82 -0.86 -36.39
N GLU A 316 -44.13 -1.97 -36.65
CA GLU A 316 -44.74 -3.14 -37.32
C GLU A 316 -44.67 -4.46 -36.54
N ARG A 317 -44.15 -4.47 -35.31
CA ARG A 317 -44.02 -5.73 -34.55
C ARG A 317 -44.50 -5.52 -33.12
N GLY A 318 -45.73 -5.96 -32.86
CA GLY A 318 -46.38 -5.80 -31.57
C GLY A 318 -45.80 -6.69 -30.47
N GLY A 319 -45.70 -6.13 -29.26
CA GLY A 319 -45.39 -6.84 -28.02
C GLY A 319 -45.31 -5.88 -26.83
N THR A 320 -45.69 -6.34 -25.64
CA THR A 320 -45.49 -5.61 -24.37
C THR A 320 -44.00 -5.63 -23.99
N PRO A 321 -43.37 -4.48 -23.67
CA PRO A 321 -41.98 -4.45 -23.24
C PRO A 321 -41.79 -5.22 -21.93
N ALA A 322 -40.62 -5.82 -21.75
CA ALA A 322 -40.29 -6.64 -20.58
C ALA A 322 -39.78 -5.78 -19.40
N GLY A 323 -40.21 -4.52 -19.27
CA GLY A 323 -39.69 -3.62 -18.24
C GLY A 323 -40.29 -2.21 -18.33
N PHE A 324 -39.55 -1.21 -17.86
CA PHE A 324 -39.89 0.20 -17.92
C PHE A 324 -40.11 0.65 -19.38
N MET A 325 -41.20 1.39 -19.56
CA MET A 325 -41.59 2.00 -20.83
C MET A 325 -41.03 3.40 -20.91
N CYS A 326 -40.39 3.72 -22.03
CA CYS A 326 -39.87 5.07 -22.25
C CYS A 326 -41.00 6.12 -22.25
N PRO A 327 -40.71 7.36 -21.79
CA PRO A 327 -41.68 8.46 -21.81
C PRO A 327 -42.25 8.75 -23.21
N GLU A 328 -43.38 9.47 -23.27
CA GLU A 328 -43.99 9.88 -24.53
C GLU A 328 -42.99 10.64 -25.43
N GLY A 329 -42.96 10.30 -26.73
CA GLY A 329 -42.01 10.87 -27.70
C GLY A 329 -40.59 10.27 -27.68
N SER A 330 -40.34 9.22 -26.88
CA SER A 330 -39.05 8.54 -26.82
C SER A 330 -39.13 7.05 -27.17
N TYR A 331 -38.00 6.50 -27.61
CA TYR A 331 -37.84 5.18 -28.18
C TYR A 331 -36.82 4.39 -27.37
N CYS A 332 -37.06 3.09 -27.18
CA CYS A 332 -36.09 2.20 -26.54
C CYS A 332 -35.13 1.65 -27.60
N LEU A 333 -33.87 2.09 -27.56
CA LEU A 333 -32.84 1.73 -28.54
C LEU A 333 -31.71 0.97 -27.88
N GLU A 334 -31.09 0.06 -28.64
CA GLU A 334 -29.88 -0.62 -28.24
C GLU A 334 -28.72 0.38 -28.15
N GLN A 335 -28.05 0.44 -27.01
CA GLN A 335 -26.95 1.34 -26.65
C GLN A 335 -25.98 0.61 -25.71
N ASP A 336 -24.83 1.22 -25.40
CA ASP A 336 -23.89 0.62 -24.45
C ASP A 336 -24.51 0.49 -23.05
N SER A 337 -24.19 -0.63 -22.39
CA SER A 337 -24.52 -0.88 -20.98
C SER A 337 -24.09 0.28 -20.05
N PRO A 338 -24.75 0.46 -18.88
CA PRO A 338 -24.43 1.52 -17.93
C PRO A 338 -22.95 1.60 -17.52
N ASN A 339 -22.54 2.82 -17.15
CA ASN A 339 -21.17 3.12 -16.70
C ASN A 339 -20.11 2.75 -17.75
N PHE A 340 -20.27 3.26 -18.98
CA PHE A 340 -19.36 3.01 -20.10
C PHE A 340 -19.21 1.51 -20.44
N GLY A 341 -20.29 0.74 -20.35
CA GLY A 341 -20.31 -0.69 -20.64
C GLY A 341 -19.77 -1.59 -19.53
N ILE A 342 -19.45 -1.05 -18.34
CA ILE A 342 -18.84 -1.81 -17.25
C ILE A 342 -19.88 -2.60 -16.44
N THR A 343 -21.06 -2.00 -16.22
CA THR A 343 -22.10 -2.57 -15.36
C THR A 343 -23.08 -3.40 -16.19
N ASN A 344 -22.80 -4.69 -16.36
CA ASN A 344 -23.66 -5.63 -17.09
C ASN A 344 -23.56 -7.07 -16.55
N PHE A 345 -24.37 -7.97 -17.12
CA PHE A 345 -24.41 -9.40 -16.83
C PHE A 345 -24.22 -10.27 -18.09
N ASP A 346 -23.57 -9.76 -19.14
CA ASP A 346 -23.52 -10.43 -20.45
C ASP A 346 -22.57 -11.64 -20.42
N HIS A 347 -21.51 -11.52 -19.64
CA HIS A 347 -20.50 -12.56 -19.43
C HIS A 347 -20.14 -12.68 -17.96
N ILE A 348 -19.60 -13.85 -17.57
CA ILE A 348 -19.31 -14.16 -16.17
C ILE A 348 -18.36 -13.15 -15.51
N LEU A 349 -17.38 -12.61 -16.23
CA LEU A 349 -16.42 -11.65 -15.66
C LEU A 349 -17.03 -10.28 -15.38
N TYR A 350 -17.91 -9.77 -16.25
CA TYR A 350 -18.65 -8.54 -16.01
C TYR A 350 -19.69 -8.74 -14.90
N ALA A 351 -20.39 -9.88 -14.90
CA ALA A 351 -21.27 -10.25 -13.80
C ALA A 351 -20.53 -10.30 -12.46
N TRP A 352 -19.30 -10.83 -12.42
CA TRP A 352 -18.46 -10.82 -11.22
C TRP A 352 -18.10 -9.42 -10.75
N LEU A 353 -17.76 -8.52 -11.68
CA LEU A 353 -17.43 -7.13 -11.36
C LEU A 353 -18.65 -6.39 -10.79
N THR A 354 -19.81 -6.55 -11.43
CA THR A 354 -21.09 -5.99 -10.97
C THR A 354 -21.48 -6.56 -9.60
N ILE A 355 -21.36 -7.88 -9.40
CA ILE A 355 -21.63 -8.53 -8.11
C ILE A 355 -20.68 -8.04 -7.02
N PHE A 356 -19.39 -7.88 -7.34
CA PHE A 356 -18.39 -7.35 -6.41
C PHE A 356 -18.79 -5.95 -5.92
N GLN A 357 -19.14 -5.05 -6.85
CA GLN A 357 -19.66 -3.72 -6.54
C GLN A 357 -20.90 -3.81 -5.63
N CYS A 358 -21.84 -4.72 -5.92
CA CYS A 358 -23.04 -4.87 -5.12
C CYS A 358 -22.75 -5.36 -3.69
N ILE A 359 -21.87 -6.37 -3.54
CA ILE A 359 -21.54 -6.97 -2.24
C ILE A 359 -20.74 -6.01 -1.34
N SER A 360 -19.97 -5.08 -1.92
CA SER A 360 -19.36 -3.98 -1.18
C SER A 360 -20.36 -2.92 -0.69
N LEU A 361 -21.66 -3.07 -1.00
CA LEU A 361 -22.75 -2.15 -0.64
C LEU A 361 -22.61 -0.75 -1.26
N GLU A 362 -21.86 -0.63 -2.35
CA GLU A 362 -21.62 0.63 -3.05
C GLU A 362 -22.38 0.65 -4.39
N GLY A 363 -23.36 1.54 -4.56
CA GLY A 363 -24.15 1.66 -5.78
C GLY A 363 -25.01 0.42 -6.14
N TRP A 364 -25.22 -0.50 -5.20
CA TRP A 364 -25.95 -1.75 -5.45
C TRP A 364 -27.43 -1.53 -5.77
N THR A 365 -28.03 -0.48 -5.19
CA THR A 365 -29.41 -0.08 -5.47
C THR A 365 -29.57 0.40 -6.90
N ASP A 366 -28.56 1.08 -7.44
CA ASP A 366 -28.61 1.62 -8.80
C ASP A 366 -28.61 0.47 -9.82
N VAL A 367 -27.73 -0.52 -9.63
CA VAL A 367 -27.72 -1.76 -10.44
C VAL A 367 -29.06 -2.48 -10.36
N MET A 368 -29.64 -2.58 -9.15
CA MET A 368 -30.96 -3.18 -8.96
C MET A 368 -32.04 -2.39 -9.70
N TYR A 369 -32.03 -1.06 -9.62
CA TYR A 369 -33.00 -0.19 -10.30
C TYR A 369 -32.87 -0.26 -11.82
N TYR A 370 -31.66 -0.32 -12.36
CA TYR A 370 -31.43 -0.54 -13.79
C TYR A 370 -32.03 -1.86 -14.26
N LEU A 371 -31.83 -2.95 -13.51
CA LEU A 371 -32.42 -4.24 -13.85
C LEU A 371 -33.93 -4.32 -13.59
N GLN A 372 -34.45 -3.58 -12.62
CA GLN A 372 -35.90 -3.44 -12.43
C GLN A 372 -36.54 -2.72 -13.62
N ALA A 373 -35.88 -1.68 -14.13
CA ALA A 373 -36.29 -0.98 -15.33
C ALA A 373 -36.10 -1.84 -16.60
N ALA A 374 -35.08 -2.70 -16.66
CA ALA A 374 -34.84 -3.56 -17.82
C ALA A 374 -35.72 -4.83 -17.87
N VAL A 375 -36.09 -5.41 -16.72
CA VAL A 375 -36.63 -6.79 -16.68
C VAL A 375 -37.91 -6.95 -15.86
N SER A 376 -37.91 -6.52 -14.61
CA SER A 376 -39.08 -6.73 -13.75
C SER A 376 -38.95 -6.03 -12.40
N PRO A 377 -40.04 -5.52 -11.82
CA PRO A 377 -40.04 -5.06 -10.43
C PRO A 377 -39.53 -6.12 -9.44
N TRP A 378 -39.71 -7.42 -9.72
CA TRP A 378 -39.33 -8.53 -8.83
C TRP A 378 -37.83 -8.81 -8.71
N VAL A 379 -36.99 -8.10 -9.47
CA VAL A 379 -35.52 -8.24 -9.43
C VAL A 379 -34.92 -8.01 -8.04
N TRP A 380 -35.59 -7.24 -7.17
CA TRP A 380 -35.15 -7.01 -5.79
C TRP A 380 -34.89 -8.30 -5.02
N ILE A 381 -35.60 -9.40 -5.33
CA ILE A 381 -35.41 -10.69 -4.65
C ILE A 381 -33.99 -11.23 -4.88
N TYR A 382 -33.49 -11.15 -6.13
CA TYR A 382 -32.13 -11.56 -6.46
C TYR A 382 -31.12 -10.75 -5.66
N PHE A 383 -31.28 -9.42 -5.61
CA PHE A 383 -30.36 -8.53 -4.91
C PHE A 383 -30.42 -8.69 -3.39
N VAL A 384 -31.60 -8.83 -2.79
CA VAL A 384 -31.72 -9.06 -1.34
C VAL A 384 -31.04 -10.37 -0.95
N ILE A 385 -31.25 -11.44 -1.69
CA ILE A 385 -30.57 -12.73 -1.43
C ILE A 385 -29.05 -12.59 -1.64
N LEU A 386 -28.61 -11.90 -2.70
CA LEU A 386 -27.21 -11.63 -2.97
C LEU A 386 -26.55 -10.83 -1.84
N ILE A 387 -27.19 -9.79 -1.33
CA ILE A 387 -26.64 -8.96 -0.25
C ILE A 387 -26.63 -9.73 1.07
N VAL A 388 -27.70 -10.46 1.39
CA VAL A 388 -27.79 -11.22 2.64
C VAL A 388 -26.78 -12.37 2.66
N LEU A 389 -26.70 -13.16 1.58
CA LEU A 389 -25.78 -14.30 1.50
C LEU A 389 -24.37 -13.91 1.07
N GLY A 390 -24.19 -12.78 0.39
CA GLY A 390 -22.90 -12.31 -0.08
C GLY A 390 -22.23 -11.36 0.90
N SER A 391 -22.85 -10.22 1.18
CA SER A 391 -22.22 -9.17 1.98
C SER A 391 -22.11 -9.55 3.45
N PHE A 392 -23.22 -9.93 4.10
CA PHE A 392 -23.17 -10.28 5.52
C PHE A 392 -22.35 -11.54 5.77
N PHE A 393 -22.44 -12.54 4.91
CA PHE A 393 -21.62 -13.74 5.06
C PHE A 393 -20.13 -13.46 4.81
N ALA A 394 -19.78 -12.77 3.72
CA ALA A 394 -18.38 -12.51 3.37
C ALA A 394 -17.69 -11.62 4.40
N VAL A 395 -18.31 -10.51 4.79
CA VAL A 395 -17.72 -9.56 5.75
C VAL A 395 -17.61 -10.22 7.12
N ASN A 396 -18.64 -10.92 7.61
CA ASN A 396 -18.59 -11.56 8.92
C ASN A 396 -17.58 -12.72 8.96
N LEU A 397 -17.48 -13.52 7.89
CA LEU A 397 -16.49 -14.58 7.82
C LEU A 397 -15.07 -14.02 7.73
N ALA A 398 -14.84 -12.97 6.94
CA ALA A 398 -13.54 -12.31 6.85
C ALA A 398 -13.12 -11.71 8.20
N LEU A 399 -14.04 -11.03 8.92
CA LEU A 399 -13.80 -10.50 10.26
C LEU A 399 -13.50 -11.61 11.26
N ALA A 400 -14.25 -12.71 11.23
CA ALA A 400 -14.03 -13.86 12.12
C ALA A 400 -12.66 -14.50 11.86
N VAL A 401 -12.28 -14.72 10.60
CA VAL A 401 -10.98 -15.29 10.25
C VAL A 401 -9.84 -14.35 10.61
N LEU A 402 -10.00 -13.03 10.39
CA LEU A 402 -9.02 -12.05 10.81
C LEU A 402 -8.85 -12.02 12.33
N TYR A 403 -9.95 -12.14 13.07
CA TYR A 403 -9.92 -12.24 14.53
C TYR A 403 -9.16 -13.48 14.99
N VAL A 404 -9.46 -14.65 14.44
CA VAL A 404 -8.73 -15.91 14.73
C VAL A 404 -7.25 -15.74 14.39
N ALA A 405 -6.92 -15.20 13.21
CA ALA A 405 -5.54 -14.97 12.80
C ALA A 405 -4.78 -14.07 13.78
N PHE A 406 -5.41 -12.98 14.23
CA PHE A 406 -4.82 -12.02 15.14
C PHE A 406 -4.62 -12.61 16.55
N VAL A 407 -5.60 -13.37 17.05
CA VAL A 407 -5.50 -14.06 18.34
C VAL A 407 -4.40 -15.10 18.31
N THR A 408 -4.37 -15.96 17.28
CA THR A 408 -3.32 -16.97 17.12
C THR A 408 -1.93 -16.35 16.97
N GLU A 409 -1.78 -15.27 16.20
CA GLU A 409 -0.48 -14.59 16.08
C GLU A 409 -0.02 -13.97 17.42
N ARG A 410 -0.96 -13.44 18.21
CA ARG A 410 -0.65 -12.89 19.52
C ARG A 410 -0.23 -13.99 20.50
N GLU A 411 -0.96 -15.10 20.56
CA GLU A 411 -0.61 -16.26 21.40
C GLU A 411 0.76 -16.84 20.99
N ASP A 412 0.99 -17.03 19.70
CA ASP A 412 2.29 -17.46 19.15
C ASP A 412 3.43 -16.52 19.55
N ASN A 413 3.18 -15.21 19.62
CA ASN A 413 4.19 -14.24 19.99
C ASN A 413 4.47 -14.27 21.50
N GLU A 414 3.44 -14.40 22.33
CA GLU A 414 3.57 -14.56 23.79
C GLU A 414 4.38 -15.84 24.12
N GLU A 415 4.08 -16.98 23.51
CA GLU A 415 4.83 -18.23 23.72
C GLU A 415 6.30 -18.15 23.26
N ARG A 416 6.58 -17.35 22.23
CA ARG A 416 7.95 -17.13 21.73
C ARG A 416 8.74 -16.24 22.68
N GLU A 417 8.08 -15.23 23.26
CA GLU A 417 8.68 -14.36 24.27
C GLU A 417 9.01 -15.17 25.54
N GLU A 418 8.08 -16.00 26.03
CA GLU A 418 8.31 -16.89 27.18
C GLU A 418 9.49 -17.85 26.93
N ARG A 419 9.51 -18.56 25.79
CA ARG A 419 10.64 -19.45 25.44
C ARG A 419 11.97 -18.71 25.30
N ALA A 420 11.96 -17.46 24.83
CA ALA A 420 13.16 -16.65 24.74
C ALA A 420 13.67 -16.21 26.11
N GLU A 421 12.77 -15.84 27.03
CA GLU A 421 13.09 -15.54 28.42
C GLU A 421 13.68 -16.76 29.14
N GLU A 422 13.05 -17.93 29.03
CA GLU A 422 13.55 -19.18 29.61
C GLU A 422 14.93 -19.56 29.08
N ALA A 423 15.15 -19.47 27.76
CA ALA A 423 16.44 -19.73 27.14
C ALA A 423 17.53 -18.72 27.56
N ALA A 424 17.15 -17.46 27.80
CA ALA A 424 18.07 -16.44 28.31
C ALA A 424 18.42 -16.68 29.78
N GLU A 425 17.46 -17.11 30.60
CA GLU A 425 17.68 -17.48 32.00
C GLU A 425 18.59 -18.71 32.11
N GLN A 426 18.36 -19.74 31.29
CA GLN A 426 19.21 -20.92 31.27
C GLN A 426 20.65 -20.58 30.89
N LYS A 427 20.86 -19.75 29.86
CA LYS A 427 22.21 -19.27 29.48
C LYS A 427 22.90 -18.50 30.60
N ARG A 428 22.16 -17.73 31.41
CA ARG A 428 22.71 -17.02 32.57
C ARG A 428 23.13 -17.98 33.68
N LYS A 429 22.30 -19.00 33.97
CA LYS A 429 22.63 -20.06 34.94
C LYS A 429 23.90 -20.80 34.52
N ASP A 430 24.00 -21.17 33.25
CA ASP A 430 25.18 -21.84 32.69
C ASP A 430 26.44 -20.95 32.73
N ALA A 431 26.28 -19.62 32.66
CA ALA A 431 27.37 -18.64 32.76
C ALA A 431 27.73 -18.24 34.21
N GLY A 432 26.99 -18.72 35.23
CA GLY A 432 27.21 -18.37 36.62
C GLY A 432 26.87 -16.91 36.98
N GLU A 433 26.07 -16.22 36.16
CA GLU A 433 25.64 -14.84 36.41
C GLU A 433 24.43 -14.79 37.36
N GLY A 434 24.47 -13.88 38.34
CA GLY A 434 23.37 -13.66 39.29
C GLY A 434 22.08 -13.13 38.64
N PRO A 435 20.94 -13.17 39.35
CA PRO A 435 19.64 -12.77 38.82
C PRO A 435 19.63 -11.29 38.37
N PRO A 436 18.84 -10.95 37.34
CA PRO A 436 18.74 -9.57 36.87
C PRO A 436 18.16 -8.64 37.96
N PRO A 437 18.48 -7.33 37.92
CA PRO A 437 17.80 -6.34 38.75
C PRO A 437 16.30 -6.38 38.48
N ARG A 438 15.46 -6.36 39.52
CA ARG A 438 13.99 -6.35 39.38
C ARG A 438 13.54 -5.06 38.70
N GLU A 439 12.89 -5.17 37.54
CA GLU A 439 12.15 -4.07 36.92
C GLU A 439 10.88 -3.72 37.73
N PRO A 440 10.36 -2.48 37.63
CA PRO A 440 9.23 -2.02 38.44
C PRO A 440 7.97 -2.85 38.15
N THR A 441 7.34 -3.31 39.23
CA THR A 441 6.20 -4.23 39.26
C THR A 441 4.91 -3.75 38.57
N ASP A 442 4.81 -2.48 38.19
CA ASP A 442 3.57 -1.86 37.70
C ASP A 442 3.15 -2.31 36.29
N LEU A 443 4.09 -2.68 35.40
CA LEU A 443 3.74 -3.11 34.04
C LEU A 443 3.15 -4.54 34.00
N LYS A 444 3.68 -5.47 34.80
CA LYS A 444 3.22 -6.87 34.83
C LYS A 444 1.80 -7.00 35.39
N VAL A 445 1.42 -6.18 36.36
CA VAL A 445 0.06 -6.17 36.93
C VAL A 445 -0.96 -5.71 35.88
N LYS A 446 -0.61 -4.73 35.06
CA LYS A 446 -1.50 -4.22 34.01
C LYS A 446 -1.70 -5.25 32.89
N TYR A 447 -0.63 -5.88 32.42
CA TYR A 447 -0.68 -6.92 31.38
C TYR A 447 -1.45 -8.17 31.85
N SER A 448 -1.24 -8.61 33.10
CA SER A 448 -1.97 -9.74 33.68
C SER A 448 -3.46 -9.45 33.84
N SER A 449 -3.85 -8.22 34.18
CA SER A 449 -5.27 -7.84 34.32
C SER A 449 -5.99 -7.74 32.98
N GLU A 450 -5.33 -7.28 31.91
CA GLU A 450 -5.89 -7.24 30.56
C GLU A 450 -6.02 -8.65 29.96
N HIS A 451 -5.07 -9.56 30.22
CA HIS A 451 -5.12 -10.95 29.77
C HIS A 451 -6.24 -11.75 30.45
N GLU A 452 -6.41 -11.57 31.77
CA GLU A 452 -7.51 -12.19 32.53
C GLU A 452 -8.88 -11.70 32.06
N PHE A 453 -9.02 -10.40 31.77
CA PHE A 453 -10.25 -9.83 31.21
C PHE A 453 -10.56 -10.42 29.82
N GLN A 454 -9.54 -10.55 28.96
CA GLN A 454 -9.70 -11.12 27.62
C GLN A 454 -10.04 -12.61 27.63
N LYS A 455 -9.47 -13.40 28.55
CA LYS A 455 -9.84 -14.81 28.74
C LYS A 455 -11.28 -14.99 29.20
N ALA A 456 -11.76 -14.12 30.10
CA ALA A 456 -13.16 -14.15 30.51
C ALA A 456 -14.11 -13.85 29.35
N THR A 457 -13.76 -12.91 28.46
CA THR A 457 -14.56 -12.61 27.27
C THR A 457 -14.57 -13.76 26.26
N LEU A 458 -13.44 -14.45 26.06
CA LEU A 458 -13.35 -15.63 25.18
C LEU A 458 -14.20 -16.80 25.69
N LEU A 459 -14.22 -17.03 27.00
CA LEU A 459 -15.07 -18.05 27.61
C LEU A 459 -16.57 -17.75 27.46
N GLU A 460 -16.97 -16.48 27.55
CA GLU A 460 -18.37 -16.08 27.25
C GLU A 460 -18.73 -16.32 25.78
N ILE A 461 -17.81 -16.05 24.85
CA ILE A 461 -18.02 -16.30 23.42
C ILE A 461 -18.13 -17.81 23.14
N ASP A 462 -17.28 -18.64 23.74
CA ASP A 462 -17.36 -20.09 23.59
C ASP A 462 -18.67 -20.66 24.17
N ASP A 463 -19.16 -20.12 25.29
CA ASP A 463 -20.46 -20.51 25.85
C ASP A 463 -21.62 -20.07 24.94
N MET A 464 -21.55 -18.88 24.35
CA MET A 464 -22.52 -18.42 23.34
C MET A 464 -22.51 -19.31 22.09
N ILE A 465 -21.34 -19.76 21.62
CA ILE A 465 -21.21 -20.69 20.50
C ILE A 465 -21.75 -22.08 20.86
N ALA A 466 -21.52 -22.54 22.10
CA ALA A 466 -22.05 -23.80 22.60
C ALA A 466 -23.58 -23.78 22.73
N GLN A 467 -24.16 -22.68 23.23
CA GLN A 467 -25.61 -22.48 23.28
C GLN A 467 -26.24 -22.41 21.89
N ALA A 468 -25.59 -21.77 20.92
CA ALA A 468 -26.02 -21.75 19.53
C ALA A 468 -25.98 -23.13 18.86
N ARG A 469 -25.03 -24.01 19.27
CA ARG A 469 -24.95 -25.41 18.83
C ARG A 469 -25.94 -26.34 19.54
N GLY A 470 -26.32 -26.03 20.78
CA GLY A 470 -27.24 -26.84 21.60
C GLY A 470 -28.74 -26.58 21.35
N GLY A 471 -29.10 -25.44 20.75
CA GLY A 471 -30.50 -25.05 20.52
C GLY A 471 -31.24 -25.77 19.38
N GLY A 472 -30.60 -26.71 18.68
CA GLY A 472 -31.14 -27.37 17.49
C GLY A 472 -31.91 -28.68 17.71
N GLY A 473 -32.18 -29.11 18.95
CA GLY A 473 -32.70 -30.46 19.19
C GLY A 473 -33.59 -30.62 20.41
N ALA A 474 -34.79 -30.03 20.40
CA ALA A 474 -35.91 -30.49 21.24
C ALA A 474 -37.26 -29.96 20.73
N SER A 475 -37.82 -30.59 19.69
CA SER A 475 -39.27 -30.58 19.44
C SER A 475 -39.65 -31.82 18.64
N GLY A 476 -40.17 -32.82 19.36
CA GLY A 476 -40.62 -34.09 18.79
C GLY A 476 -40.95 -35.10 19.88
N GLY A 477 -42.19 -35.04 20.41
CA GLY A 477 -42.73 -36.05 21.31
C GLY A 477 -43.83 -35.52 22.22
N GLY A 478 -45.09 -35.65 21.79
CA GLY A 478 -46.30 -35.28 22.53
C GLY A 478 -47.48 -35.12 21.60
#